data_AF-A0A354BGE6-F1
#
_entry.id   AF-A0A354BGE6-F1
#
_cell.length_a   1.000
_cell.length_b   1.000
_cell.length_c   1.000
_cell.angle_alpha   90.00
_cell.angle_beta   90.00
_cell.angle_gamma   90.00
#
_symmetry.space_group_name_H-M   'P 1'
#
loop_
_entity.id
_entity.type
_entity.pdbx_description
1 polymer ?
#
loop_
_entity_poly.entity_id
_entity_poly.type
_entity_poly.pdbx_seq_one_letter_code
_entity_poly.pdbx_strand_id
1 'polypeptide(L)' 'GNPANNFKGVQTYVVGPGSGATFDMIVDNPGAYPVVTHSLTGALRGAIAVVIANQAPKDYKGQLMPNTPWNP' A
#
# COMPACT_ATOMS: atom_id res chain seq x y z
N GLY A 1 7.10 -12.15 -9.60
CA GLY A 1 7.51 -11.50 -10.85
C GLY A 1 9.01 -11.27 -10.82
N ASN A 2 9.65 -11.14 -11.98
CA ASN A 2 11.08 -10.75 -12.03
C ASN A 2 11.22 -9.31 -11.50
N PRO A 3 11.95 -9.07 -10.40
CA PRO A 3 12.11 -7.72 -9.83
C PRO A 3 12.72 -6.70 -10.80
N ALA A 4 13.46 -7.17 -11.82
CA ALA A 4 14.03 -6.29 -12.85
C ALA A 4 12.97 -5.70 -13.81
N ASN A 5 11.77 -6.27 -13.85
CA ASN A 5 10.66 -5.75 -14.66
C ASN A 5 9.59 -5.16 -13.76
N ASN A 6 9.78 -3.90 -13.36
CA ASN A 6 8.86 -3.18 -12.50
C ASN A 6 8.07 -2.12 -13.28
N PHE A 7 6.78 -2.00 -12.97
CA PHE A 7 5.95 -0.93 -13.50
C PHE A 7 6.20 0.37 -12.71
N LYS A 8 6.10 1.52 -13.37
CA LYS A 8 6.24 2.85 -12.75
C LYS A 8 5.07 3.76 -13.17
N GLY A 9 4.63 4.64 -12.28
CA GLY A 9 3.55 5.60 -12.57
C GLY A 9 2.17 4.98 -12.79
N VAL A 10 1.91 3.82 -12.20
CA VAL A 10 0.63 3.10 -12.36
C VAL A 10 -0.38 3.58 -11.32
N GLN A 11 -1.57 3.99 -11.78
CA GLN A 11 -2.68 4.40 -10.89
C GLN A 11 -3.46 3.22 -10.31
N THR A 12 -3.58 2.13 -11.08
CA THR A 12 -4.38 0.96 -10.74
C THR A 12 -3.74 -0.27 -11.36
N TYR A 13 -3.60 -1.34 -10.58
CA TYR A 13 -3.00 -2.58 -11.04
C TYR A 13 -3.93 -3.76 -10.76
N VAL A 14 -4.06 -4.65 -11.74
CA VAL A 14 -4.86 -5.87 -11.60
C VAL A 14 -4.03 -6.91 -10.85
N VAL A 15 -4.48 -7.26 -9.64
CA VAL A 15 -3.96 -8.43 -8.91
C VAL A 15 -4.85 -9.63 -9.23
N GLY A 16 -4.26 -10.63 -9.88
CA GLY A 16 -4.99 -11.85 -10.24
C GLY A 16 -5.42 -12.67 -9.01
N PRO A 17 -6.46 -13.51 -9.11
CA PRO A 17 -6.86 -14.41 -8.02
C PRO A 17 -5.70 -15.31 -7.58
N GLY A 18 -5.50 -15.45 -6.26
CA GLY A 18 -4.39 -16.24 -5.70
C GLY A 18 -3.00 -15.63 -5.89
N SER A 19 -2.90 -14.43 -6.49
CA SER A 19 -1.64 -13.71 -6.68
C SER A 19 -1.45 -12.64 -5.59
N GLY A 20 -0.21 -12.19 -5.44
CA GLY A 20 0.16 -11.04 -4.63
C GLY A 20 0.95 -10.02 -5.45
N ALA A 21 0.90 -8.76 -5.03
CA ALA A 21 1.69 -7.68 -5.61
C ALA A 21 2.24 -6.79 -4.49
N THR A 22 3.41 -6.21 -4.72
CA THR A 22 4.01 -5.20 -3.85
C THR A 22 3.94 -3.86 -4.56
N PHE A 23 3.51 -2.84 -3.82
CA PHE A 23 3.40 -1.47 -4.31
C PHE A 23 4.29 -0.57 -3.47
N ASP A 24 4.98 0.35 -4.14
CA ASP A 24 5.71 1.43 -3.50
C ASP A 24 5.07 2.76 -3.92
N MET A 25 4.81 3.63 -2.94
CA MET A 25 4.13 4.91 -3.13
C MET A 25 4.78 5.96 -2.23
N ILE A 26 5.08 7.10 -2.83
CA ILE A 26 5.51 8.31 -2.11
C ILE A 26 4.29 9.21 -1.95
N VAL A 27 4.08 9.71 -0.74
CA VAL A 27 3.00 10.63 -0.40
C VAL A 27 3.62 11.99 -0.11
N ASP A 28 3.36 12.97 -0.99
CA ASP A 28 3.98 14.29 -0.90
C ASP A 28 3.36 15.17 0.19
N ASN A 29 2.09 14.95 0.52
CA ASN A 29 1.32 15.79 1.42
C ASN A 29 0.64 14.97 2.53
N PRO A 30 0.48 15.52 3.73
CA PRO A 30 -0.28 14.86 4.80
C PRO A 30 -1.75 14.72 4.42
N GLY A 31 -2.37 13.59 4.76
CA GLY A 31 -3.76 13.35 4.41
C GLY A 31 -4.20 11.90 4.57
N ALA A 32 -5.46 11.66 4.21
CA ALA A 32 -6.07 10.34 4.16
C ALA A 32 -6.18 9.87 2.71
N TYR A 33 -5.50 8.76 2.39
CA TYR A 33 -5.40 8.21 1.04
C TYR A 33 -6.15 6.88 0.97
N PRO A 34 -7.36 6.84 0.37
CA PRO A 34 -8.12 5.62 0.25
C PRO A 34 -7.46 4.67 -0.77
N VAL A 35 -7.19 3.44 -0.34
CA VAL A 35 -6.75 2.34 -1.18
C VAL A 35 -7.95 1.47 -1.49
N VAL A 36 -8.27 1.32 -2.78
CA VAL A 36 -9.52 0.71 -3.23
C VAL A 36 -9.30 -0.27 -4.36
N THR A 37 -10.23 -1.21 -4.50
CA THR A 37 -10.48 -1.78 -5.83
C THR A 37 -11.22 -0.75 -6.68
N HIS A 38 -10.75 -0.50 -7.91
CA HIS A 38 -11.42 0.42 -8.82
C HIS A 38 -12.69 -0.15 -9.47
N SER A 39 -13.05 -1.40 -9.14
CA SER A 39 -14.44 -1.85 -9.27
C SER A 39 -15.25 -1.25 -8.12
N LEU A 40 -15.89 -0.11 -8.38
CA LEU A 40 -16.63 0.65 -7.35
C LEU A 40 -17.70 -0.19 -6.65
N THR A 41 -18.27 -1.21 -7.31
CA THR A 41 -19.17 -2.17 -6.67
C THR A 41 -18.49 -2.94 -5.54
N GLY A 42 -17.23 -3.37 -5.73
CA GLY A 42 -16.46 -4.03 -4.67
C GLY A 42 -16.04 -3.05 -3.58
N ALA A 43 -15.59 -1.85 -3.96
CA ALA A 43 -15.20 -0.81 -3.00
C ALA A 43 -16.36 -0.45 -2.06
N LEU A 44 -17.54 -0.15 -2.61
CA LEU A 44 -18.73 0.22 -1.83
C LEU A 44 -19.31 -0.92 -1.00
N ARG A 45 -18.87 -2.16 -1.24
CA ARG A 45 -19.19 -3.34 -0.40
C ARG A 45 -18.15 -3.58 0.71
N GLY A 46 -17.19 -2.68 0.90
CA GLY A 46 -16.24 -2.70 2.00
C GLY A 46 -14.78 -2.94 1.61
N ALA A 47 -14.46 -3.11 0.32
CA ALA A 47 -13.08 -3.24 -0.14
C ALA A 47 -12.38 -1.86 -0.26
N ILE A 48 -12.41 -1.09 0.83
CA ILE A 48 -11.76 0.22 0.98
C ILE A 48 -10.91 0.17 2.24
N ALA A 49 -9.62 0.47 2.10
CA ALA A 49 -8.72 0.77 3.21
C ALA A 49 -8.30 2.24 3.14
N VAL A 50 -7.81 2.81 4.24
CA VAL A 50 -7.31 4.20 4.27
C VAL A 50 -5.92 4.24 4.87
N VAL A 51 -4.98 4.82 4.11
CA VAL A 51 -3.64 5.15 4.60
C VAL A 51 -3.66 6.58 5.12
N ILE A 52 -3.29 6.76 6.40
CA ILE A 52 -3.20 8.10 7.02
C ILE A 52 -1.74 8.52 7.06
N ALA A 53 -1.37 9.51 6.24
CA ALA A 53 -0.04 10.11 6.23
C ALA A 53 -0.06 11.38 7.11
N ASN A 54 0.72 11.38 8.19
CA ASN A 54 0.86 12.52 9.10
C ASN A 54 2.27 13.11 8.99
N GLN A 55 2.41 14.44 9.13
CA GLN A 55 3.73 15.09 9.20
C GLN A 55 4.54 14.63 10.41
N ALA A 56 3.85 14.48 11.54
CA ALA A 56 4.39 13.88 12.74
C ALA A 56 3.94 12.41 12.77
N PRO A 57 4.84 11.43 12.56
CA PRO A 57 4.47 10.03 12.71
C PRO A 57 3.93 9.81 14.13
N LYS A 58 2.77 9.17 14.24
CA LYS A 58 2.29 8.70 15.54
C LYS A 58 3.31 7.71 16.07
N ASP A 59 3.70 7.88 17.33
CA ASP A 59 4.70 7.06 18.01
C ASP A 59 4.22 5.60 18.05
N TYR A 60 4.65 4.78 17.09
CA TYR A 60 4.26 3.38 16.99
C TYR A 60 5.20 2.56 17.87
N LYS A 61 4.73 2.18 19.06
CA LYS A 61 5.50 1.38 20.05
C LYS A 61 5.53 -0.13 19.75
N GLY A 62 4.99 -0.56 18.61
CA GLY A 62 5.06 -1.95 18.16
C GLY A 62 6.32 -2.22 17.33
N GLN A 63 6.75 -3.47 17.25
CA GLN A 63 7.82 -3.88 16.34
C GLN A 63 7.26 -3.80 14.92
N LEU A 64 7.74 -2.82 14.13
CA LEU A 64 7.23 -2.54 12.78
C LEU A 64 7.33 -3.76 11.86
N MET A 65 8.24 -4.70 12.15
CA MET A 65 8.36 -6.01 11.51
C MET A 65 9.07 -7.00 12.44
N PRO A 66 8.37 -7.96 13.09
CA PRO A 66 9.01 -8.89 14.02
C PRO A 66 10.10 -9.80 13.41
N ASN A 67 10.08 -9.98 12.08
CA ASN A 67 10.87 -10.99 11.39
C ASN A 67 11.69 -10.49 10.17
N THR A 68 12.05 -9.21 10.06
CA THR A 68 13.00 -8.79 9.00
C THR A 68 14.45 -8.89 9.49
N PRO A 69 15.31 -9.73 8.87
CA PRO A 69 16.73 -9.76 9.15
C PRO A 69 17.44 -8.76 8.23
N TRP A 70 17.42 -7.48 8.59
CA TRP A 70 18.40 -6.56 8.04
C TRP A 70 18.76 -5.51 9.10
N ASN A 71 20.00 -5.60 9.56
CA ASN A 71 20.64 -4.60 10.41
C ASN A 71 21.18 -3.50 9.50
N PRO A 72 20.92 -2.21 9.79
CA PRO A 72 21.49 -1.10 9.04
C PRO A 72 23.02 -1.11 9.02
#